data_AF-A0A526PXK3-F1
#
_entry.id   AF-A0A526PXK3-F1
#
_cell.length_a   1.000
_cell.length_b   1.000
_cell.length_c   1.000
_cell.angle_alpha   90.00
_cell.angle_beta   90.00
_cell.angle_gamma   90.00
#
_symmetry.space_group_name_H-M   'P 1'
#
loop_
_entity.id
_entity.type
_entity.pdbx_description
1 polymer ?
#
loop_
_entity_poly.entity_id
_entity_poly.type
_entity_poly.pdbx_seq_one_letter_code
_entity_poly.pdbx_strand_id
1 'polypeptide(L)'
;MRPGMAQMSSVDSLAARLLSATLMFDRASLLALEALAAESDRRVLRRGEVLVREGDPSDRFFVVLSGRFTVHKGDGIGSVAEIAQGELVGEIGFFAGLPRTATVLA
;
A
#
# COMPACT_ATOMS: atom_id res chain seq x y z
N MET A 1 -30.63 5.23 8.47
CA MET A 1 -30.23 3.93 7.91
C MET A 1 -28.82 3.65 8.38
N ARG A 2 -28.57 2.59 9.16
CA ARG A 2 -27.21 2.10 9.40
C ARG A 2 -26.82 1.31 8.15
N PRO A 3 -25.69 1.60 7.47
CA PRO A 3 -25.22 0.74 6.40
C PRO A 3 -25.07 -0.67 6.97
N GLY A 4 -25.64 -1.66 6.28
CA GLY A 4 -25.51 -3.05 6.69
C GLY A 4 -24.04 -3.39 6.82
N MET A 5 -23.65 -3.98 7.95
CA MET A 5 -22.32 -4.56 8.12
C MET A 5 -22.13 -5.63 7.05
N ALA A 6 -21.52 -5.27 5.92
CA ALA A 6 -21.07 -6.24 4.94
C ALA A 6 -20.23 -7.28 5.69
N GLN A 7 -20.42 -8.57 5.38
CA GLN A 7 -19.58 -9.61 5.99
C GLN A 7 -18.12 -9.31 5.65
N MET A 8 -17.35 -9.00 6.69
CA MET A 8 -15.93 -8.67 6.61
C MET A 8 -15.16 -9.87 6.03
N SER A 9 -14.38 -9.66 4.96
CA SER A 9 -13.55 -10.75 4.43
C SER A 9 -12.27 -10.91 5.25
N SER A 10 -11.72 -12.12 5.30
CA SER A 10 -10.46 -12.40 6.04
C SER A 10 -9.28 -11.54 5.57
N VAL A 11 -9.32 -11.12 4.30
CA VAL A 11 -8.31 -10.24 3.69
C VAL A 11 -8.45 -8.81 4.20
N ASP A 12 -9.67 -8.30 4.43
CA ASP A 12 -9.88 -6.95 4.97
C ASP A 12 -9.36 -6.86 6.41
N SER A 13 -9.66 -7.87 7.22
CA SER A 13 -9.14 -7.96 8.59
C SER A 13 -7.60 -8.07 8.61
N LEU A 14 -7.00 -8.76 7.65
CA LEU A 14 -5.54 -8.79 7.52
C LEU A 14 -5.00 -7.40 7.15
N ALA A 15 -5.59 -6.74 6.15
CA ALA A 15 -5.18 -5.41 5.72
C ALA A 15 -5.27 -4.39 6.86
N ALA A 16 -6.38 -4.39 7.61
CA ALA A 16 -6.59 -3.53 8.76
C ALA A 16 -5.52 -3.73 9.84
N ARG A 17 -5.19 -5.00 10.14
CA ARG A 17 -4.11 -5.33 11.09
C ARG A 17 -2.75 -4.86 10.60
N LEU A 18 -2.43 -5.06 9.32
CA LEU A 18 -1.16 -4.61 8.75
C LEU A 18 -1.06 -3.08 8.77
N LEU A 19 -2.13 -2.36 8.39
CA LEU A 19 -2.19 -0.90 8.50
C LEU A 19 -1.98 -0.43 9.94
N SER A 20 -2.62 -1.07 10.92
CA SER A 20 -2.48 -0.70 12.35
C SER A 20 -1.06 -0.83 12.89
N ALA A 21 -0.22 -1.65 12.26
CA ALA A 21 1.18 -1.82 12.63
C ALA A 21 2.10 -0.73 12.05
N THR A 22 1.60 0.09 11.13
CA THR A 22 2.36 1.22 10.58
C THR A 22 2.27 2.43 11.51
N LEU A 23 3.36 3.19 11.63
CA LEU A 23 3.38 4.45 12.39
C LEU A 23 2.32 5.45 11.93
N MET A 24 1.89 5.34 10.67
CA MET A 24 0.91 6.24 10.09
C MET A 24 -0.49 6.05 10.69
N PHE A 25 -0.84 4.83 11.09
CA PHE A 25 -2.18 4.46 11.55
C PHE A 25 -2.19 3.91 12.98
N ASP A 26 -1.13 4.17 13.75
CA ASP A 26 -0.94 3.69 15.13
C ASP A 26 -2.05 4.14 16.10
N ARG A 27 -2.69 5.28 15.81
CA ARG A 27 -3.81 5.84 16.59
C ARG A 27 -5.19 5.62 15.95
N ALA A 28 -5.27 4.97 14.79
CA ALA A 28 -6.55 4.65 14.17
C ALA A 28 -7.19 3.43 14.86
N SER A 29 -8.50 3.46 15.04
CA SER A 29 -9.21 2.29 15.59
C SER A 29 -9.25 1.16 14.55
N LEU A 30 -9.20 -0.09 15.02
CA LEU A 30 -9.28 -1.25 14.12
C LEU A 30 -10.56 -1.20 13.27
N LEU A 31 -11.69 -0.78 13.85
CA LEU A 31 -12.95 -0.63 13.11
C LEU A 31 -12.85 0.37 11.95
N ALA A 32 -12.16 1.49 12.14
CA ALA A 32 -11.95 2.47 11.07
C ALA A 32 -11.02 1.92 9.98
N LEU A 33 -9.99 1.17 10.36
CA LEU A 33 -9.07 0.54 9.42
C LEU A 33 -9.71 -0.62 8.65
N GLU A 34 -10.62 -1.35 9.27
CA GLU A 34 -11.45 -2.37 8.61
C GLU A 34 -12.37 -1.74 7.58
N ALA A 35 -13.04 -0.63 7.91
CA ALA A 35 -13.84 0.11 6.95
C ALA A 35 -12.99 0.64 5.78
N LEU A 36 -11.80 1.18 6.07
CA LEU A 36 -10.84 1.63 5.05
C LEU A 36 -10.41 0.46 4.14
N ALA A 37 -10.10 -0.70 4.72
CA ALA A 37 -9.68 -1.88 3.98
C ALA A 37 -10.79 -2.40 3.05
N ALA A 38 -12.04 -2.42 3.53
CA ALA A 38 -13.18 -2.88 2.75
C ALA A 38 -13.49 -1.97 1.53
N GLU A 39 -13.23 -0.67 1.66
CA GLU A 39 -13.40 0.31 0.57
C GLU A 39 -12.16 0.44 -0.34
N SER A 40 -11.10 -0.33 -0.08
CA SER A 40 -9.85 -0.27 -0.85
C SER A 40 -9.80 -1.31 -1.97
N ASP A 41 -9.24 -0.93 -3.12
CA ASP A 41 -8.99 -1.85 -4.22
C ASP A 41 -7.83 -2.81 -3.93
N ARG A 42 -7.97 -4.07 -4.37
CA ARG A 42 -6.90 -5.07 -4.32
C ARG A 42 -6.17 -5.16 -5.63
N ARG A 43 -4.84 -5.16 -5.57
CA ARG A 43 -3.94 -5.34 -6.73
C ARG A 43 -3.12 -6.61 -6.52
N VAL A 44 -3.21 -7.53 -7.48
CA VAL A 44 -2.38 -8.73 -7.55
C VAL A 44 -1.43 -8.56 -8.73
N LEU A 45 -0.14 -8.75 -8.47
CA LEU A 45 0.93 -8.59 -9.44
C LEU A 45 1.74 -9.88 -9.54
N ARG A 46 2.23 -10.16 -10.74
CA ARG A 46 3.23 -11.18 -11.04
C ARG A 46 4.62 -10.61 -10.81
N ARG A 47 5.59 -11.49 -10.55
CA ARG A 47 7.00 -11.13 -10.43
C ARG A 47 7.46 -10.29 -11.62
N GLY A 48 8.09 -9.15 -11.35
CA GLY A 48 8.60 -8.20 -12.33
C GLY A 48 7.56 -7.19 -12.84
N GLU A 49 6.28 -7.31 -12.47
CA GLU A 49 5.29 -6.31 -12.84
C GLU A 49 5.47 -5.02 -12.03
N VAL A 50 5.27 -3.89 -12.70
CA VAL A 50 5.42 -2.56 -12.10
C VAL A 50 4.14 -2.19 -11.37
N LEU A 51 4.25 -1.88 -10.07
CA LEU A 51 3.16 -1.35 -9.26
C LEU A 51 2.97 0.16 -9.48
N VAL A 52 4.08 0.92 -9.46
CA VAL A 52 4.12 2.36 -9.74
C VAL A 52 5.42 2.71 -10.47
N ARG A 53 5.41 3.75 -11.32
CA ARG A 53 6.60 4.28 -11.98
C ARG A 53 6.99 5.62 -11.40
N GLU A 54 8.28 5.87 -11.28
CA GLU A 54 8.80 7.19 -10.91
C GLU A 54 8.28 8.28 -11.86
N GLY A 55 7.94 9.44 -11.31
CA GLY A 55 7.39 10.56 -12.06
C GLY A 55 5.88 10.49 -12.36
N ASP A 56 5.24 9.32 -12.20
CA ASP A 56 3.79 9.21 -12.37
C ASP A 56 3.05 10.03 -11.28
N PRO A 57 1.80 10.45 -11.53
CA PRO A 57 0.95 11.03 -10.48
C PRO A 57 0.78 10.11 -9.27
N SER A 58 0.69 10.72 -8.08
CA SER A 58 0.46 10.02 -6.80
C SER A 58 -0.91 10.33 -6.22
N ASP A 59 -1.89 9.48 -6.50
CA ASP A 59 -3.28 9.63 -6.05
C ASP A 59 -3.73 8.54 -5.07
N ARG A 60 -2.84 7.59 -4.75
CA ARG A 60 -3.07 6.50 -3.79
C ARG A 60 -1.76 5.97 -3.23
N PHE A 61 -1.82 5.26 -2.12
CA PHE A 61 -0.72 4.45 -1.59
C PHE A 61 -1.20 3.00 -1.41
N PHE A 62 -0.29 2.09 -1.11
CA PHE A 62 -0.58 0.66 -0.95
C PHE A 62 -0.03 0.15 0.37
N VAL A 63 -0.66 -0.88 0.92
CA VAL A 63 -0.11 -1.73 1.98
C VAL A 63 0.18 -3.10 1.38
N VAL A 64 1.37 -3.65 1.64
CA VAL A 64 1.74 -4.96 1.11
C VAL A 64 1.07 -6.06 1.93
N LEU A 65 0.08 -6.73 1.35
CA LEU A 65 -0.60 -7.86 1.99
C LEU A 65 0.23 -9.15 1.97
N SER A 66 1.05 -9.34 0.94
CA SER A 66 1.93 -10.50 0.77
C SER A 66 2.96 -10.25 -0.32
N GLY A 67 4.08 -10.96 -0.27
CA GLY A 67 5.15 -10.87 -1.28
C GLY A 67 6.25 -9.89 -0.88
N ARG A 68 7.10 -9.56 -1.86
CA ARG A 68 8.16 -8.55 -1.75
C ARG A 68 8.17 -7.70 -2.99
N PHE A 69 8.60 -6.46 -2.83
CA PHE A 69 8.75 -5.50 -3.90
C PHE A 69 10.17 -4.91 -3.85
N THR A 70 10.66 -4.47 -5.01
CA THR A 70 11.94 -3.77 -5.12
C THR A 70 11.71 -2.34 -5.57
N VAL A 71 12.48 -1.41 -4.99
CA VAL A 71 12.43 0.01 -5.27
C VAL A 71 13.61 0.40 -6.14
N HIS A 72 13.38 1.10 -7.24
CA HIS A 72 14.38 1.57 -8.20
C HIS A 72 14.21 3.08 -8.39
N LYS A 73 15.30 3.83 -8.40
CA LYS A 73 15.26 5.29 -8.45
C LYS A 73 16.22 5.85 -9.50
N GLY A 74 15.71 6.71 -10.37
CA GLY A 74 16.41 7.25 -11.53
C GLY A 74 16.98 6.16 -12.43
N ASP A 75 18.12 6.44 -13.03
CA ASP A 75 18.84 5.51 -13.91
C ASP A 75 19.86 4.64 -13.14
N GLY A 76 19.69 4.50 -11.82
CA GLY A 76 20.56 3.70 -10.97
C GLY A 76 20.56 2.22 -11.37
N ILE A 77 21.70 1.55 -11.19
CA ILE A 77 21.80 0.11 -11.43
C ILE A 77 21.32 -0.64 -10.17
N GLY A 78 20.24 -1.40 -10.32
CA GLY A 78 19.69 -2.26 -9.27
C GLY A 78 18.75 -1.55 -8.31
N SER A 79 18.16 -2.33 -7.41
CA SER A 79 17.22 -1.82 -6.42
C SER A 79 17.92 -1.09 -5.28
N VAL A 80 17.36 0.04 -4.86
CA VAL A 80 17.85 0.84 -3.72
C VAL A 80 17.22 0.42 -2.39
N ALA A 81 16.11 -0.30 -2.42
CA ALA A 81 15.43 -0.84 -1.24
C ALA A 81 14.53 -2.03 -1.62
N GLU A 82 14.13 -2.80 -0.60
CA GLU A 82 13.07 -3.80 -0.68
C GLU A 82 11.90 -3.37 0.23
N ILE A 83 10.68 -3.77 -0.15
CA ILE A 83 9.46 -3.56 0.63
C ILE A 83 8.78 -4.92 0.80
N ALA A 84 8.46 -5.28 2.03
CA ALA A 84 7.87 -6.55 2.43
C ALA A 84 6.46 -6.37 3.00
N GLN A 85 5.84 -7.49 3.40
CA GLN A 85 4.51 -7.50 3.99
C GLN A 85 4.39 -6.53 5.18
N GLY A 86 3.28 -5.79 5.22
CA GLY A 86 2.99 -4.81 6.25
C GLY A 86 3.58 -3.43 6.01
N GLU A 87 4.52 -3.30 5.06
CA GLU A 87 5.09 -2.01 4.70
C GLU A 87 4.21 -1.30 3.65
N LEU A 88 4.40 0.01 3.55
CA LEU A 88 3.67 0.88 2.64
C LEU A 88 4.45 1.09 1.34
N VAL A 89 3.72 1.35 0.25
CA VAL A 89 4.29 1.78 -1.03
C VAL A 89 3.63 3.08 -1.47
N GLY A 90 4.46 4.06 -1.78
CA GLY A 90 4.03 5.29 -2.46
C GLY A 90 3.31 6.30 -1.54
N GLU A 91 3.37 6.08 -0.23
CA GLU A 91 2.90 6.96 0.82
C GLU A 91 3.59 8.33 0.76
N ILE A 92 4.89 8.38 0.44
CA ILE A 92 5.63 9.64 0.33
C ILE A 92 5.00 10.55 -0.73
N GLY A 93 4.84 10.04 -1.96
CA GLY A 93 4.26 10.82 -3.05
C GLY A 93 2.81 11.25 -2.75
N PHE A 94 2.04 10.34 -2.16
CA PHE A 94 0.64 10.61 -1.81
C PHE A 94 0.50 11.70 -0.74
N PHE A 95 1.21 11.61 0.39
CA PHE A 95 1.09 12.59 1.48
C PHE A 95 1.80 13.90 1.22
N ALA A 96 2.91 13.89 0.49
CA ALA A 96 3.65 15.10 0.16
C ALA A 96 3.04 15.87 -1.03
N GLY A 97 2.04 15.31 -1.73
CA GLY A 97 1.49 15.91 -2.95
C GLY A 97 2.52 15.96 -4.08
N LEU A 98 3.39 14.96 -4.16
CA LEU A 98 4.47 14.87 -5.14
C LEU A 98 4.21 13.73 -6.13
N PRO A 99 4.76 13.80 -7.35
CA PRO A 99 4.86 12.62 -8.21
C PRO A 99 5.56 11.45 -7.51
N ARG A 100 5.41 10.24 -8.04
CA ARG A 100 6.07 9.04 -7.52
C ARG A 100 7.57 9.27 -7.47
N THR A 101 8.18 9.01 -6.31
CA THR A 101 9.59 9.29 -6.03
C THR A 101 10.55 8.19 -6.51
N ALA A 102 10.00 7.04 -6.90
CA ALA A 102 10.72 5.85 -7.36
C ALA A 102 9.76 4.92 -8.12
N THR A 103 10.33 4.00 -8.90
CA THR A 103 9.62 2.88 -9.52
C THR A 103 9.62 1.70 -8.55
N VAL A 104 8.49 1.02 -8.42
CA VAL A 104 8.35 -0.16 -7.55
C VAL A 104 7.83 -1.35 -8.33
N LEU A 105 8.50 -2.50 -8.20
CA LEU A 105 8.19 -3.73 -8.92
C LEU A 105 7.98 -4.90 -7.95
N ALA A 106 7.08 -5.83 -8.31
CA ALA A 106 6.82 -7.08 -7.58
C ALA A 106 7.87 -8.18 -7.87
#